data_AF-A0A2M6W0F6-F1
#
_entry.id   AF-A0A2M6W0F6-F1
#
_cell.length_a   1.000
_cell.length_b   1.000
_cell.length_c   1.000
_cell.angle_alpha   90.00
_cell.angle_beta   90.00
_cell.angle_gamma   90.00
#
_symmetry.space_group_name_H-M   'P 1'
#
loop_
_entity.id
_entity.type
_entity.pdbx_description
1 polymer ?
#
loop_
_entity_poly.entity_id
_entity_poly.type
_entity_poly.pdbx_seq_one_letter_code
_entity_poly.pdbx_strand_id
1 'polypeptide(L)'
;MSNRHLARSIVMQILYQWDFRGRPTAALPAIVDTCVKEFGEGLSDNKTYIKESVEDIIDALPEVDAEIVKHADNWPMAQMTL
;
A
#
# COMPACT_ATOMS: atom_id res chain seq x y z
N MET A 1 20.52 -3.20 -1.09
CA MET A 1 19.68 -2.03 -1.45
C MET A 1 18.61 -2.35 -2.51
N SER A 2 18.76 -3.34 -3.40
CA SER A 2 17.72 -3.72 -4.38
C SER A 2 16.43 -4.27 -3.73
N ASN A 3 16.55 -5.07 -2.67
CA ASN A 3 15.40 -5.74 -2.06
C ASN A 3 14.38 -4.77 -1.44
N ARG A 4 14.79 -3.58 -0.99
CA ARG A 4 13.88 -2.55 -0.43
C ARG A 4 13.12 -1.79 -1.52
N HIS A 5 13.68 -1.68 -2.72
CA HIS A 5 12.95 -1.11 -3.85
C HIS A 5 11.79 -2.03 -4.24
N LEU A 6 12.06 -3.32 -4.44
CA LEU A 6 11.03 -4.31 -4.75
C LEU A 6 9.96 -4.39 -3.66
N ALA A 7 10.36 -4.38 -2.38
CA ALA A 7 9.41 -4.37 -1.27
C ALA A 7 8.44 -3.18 -1.33
N ARG A 8 8.90 -1.97 -1.69
CA ARG A 8 8.02 -0.80 -1.85
C ARG A 8 7.05 -0.96 -3.03
N SER A 9 7.50 -1.55 -4.14
CA SER A 9 6.61 -1.88 -5.26
C SER A 9 5.51 -2.86 -4.84
N ILE A 10 5.83 -3.84 -3.99
CA ILE A 10 4.85 -4.78 -3.43
C ILE A 10 3.87 -4.06 -2.49
N VAL A 11 4.35 -3.16 -1.63
CA VAL A 11 3.47 -2.32 -0.78
C VAL A 11 2.47 -1.54 -1.64
N MET A 12 2.93 -0.89 -2.71
CA MET A 12 2.05 -0.16 -3.64
C MET A 12 1.02 -1.09 -4.30
N GLN A 13 1.43 -2.29 -4.73
CA GLN A 13 0.53 -3.29 -5.32
C GLN A 13 -0.56 -3.73 -4.33
N ILE A 14 -0.20 -3.90 -3.05
CA ILE A 14 -1.14 -4.25 -1.99
C ILE A 14 -2.15 -3.12 -1.78
N LEU A 15 -1.68 -1.87 -1.64
CA LEU A 15 -2.56 -0.71 -1.44
C LEU A 15 -3.49 -0.50 -2.63
N TYR A 16 -2.99 -0.65 -3.87
CA TYR A 16 -3.81 -0.62 -5.07
C TYR A 16 -4.92 -1.68 -5.04
N GLN A 17 -4.58 -2.94 -4.78
CA GLN A 17 -5.59 -4.01 -4.74
C GLN A 17 -6.60 -3.83 -3.60
N TRP A 18 -6.15 -3.32 -2.46
CA TRP A 18 -6.99 -3.04 -1.31
C TRP A 18 -7.97 -1.90 -1.61
N ASP A 19 -7.49 -0.79 -2.17
CA ASP A 19 -8.32 0.37 -2.53
C ASP A 19 -9.30 0.03 -3.65
N PHE A 20 -8.84 -0.68 -4.70
CA PHE A 20 -9.68 -1.14 -5.81
C PHE A 20 -10.85 -2.02 -5.36
N ARG A 21 -10.70 -2.74 -4.24
CA ARG A 21 -11.75 -3.60 -3.65
C ARG A 21 -12.65 -2.86 -2.65
N GLY A 22 -12.51 -1.54 -2.52
CA GLY A 22 -13.29 -0.74 -1.57
C GLY A 22 -12.79 -0.83 -0.13
N ARG A 23 -11.47 -1.02 0.06
CA ARG A 23 -10.79 -1.02 1.36
C ARG A 23 -11.28 -2.09 2.36
N PRO A 24 -11.47 -3.36 1.97
CA PRO A 24 -11.99 -4.39 2.87
C PRO A 24 -10.94 -4.82 3.91
N THR A 25 -11.10 -4.42 5.17
CA THR A 25 -10.20 -4.79 6.28
C THR A 25 -10.02 -6.31 6.40
N ALA A 26 -11.10 -7.08 6.27
CA ALA A 26 -11.06 -8.54 6.41
C ALA A 26 -10.24 -9.24 5.29
N ALA A 27 -10.08 -8.62 4.13
CA ALA A 27 -9.35 -9.21 3.01
C ALA A 27 -7.89 -8.74 2.93
N LEU A 28 -7.50 -7.69 3.67
CA LEU A 28 -6.16 -7.13 3.65
C LEU A 28 -5.05 -8.18 3.91
N PRO A 29 -5.15 -9.06 4.94
CA PRO A 29 -4.13 -10.08 5.17
C PRO A 29 -3.95 -11.01 3.97
N ALA A 30 -5.06 -11.40 3.32
CA ALA A 30 -5.02 -12.26 2.15
C ALA A 30 -4.38 -11.57 0.93
N ILE A 31 -4.61 -10.25 0.77
CA ILE A 31 -3.99 -9.45 -0.30
C ILE A 31 -2.48 -9.37 -0.08
N VAL A 32 -2.04 -9.09 1.15
CA VAL A 32 -0.62 -9.05 1.54
C VAL A 32 0.04 -10.39 1.23
N ASP A 33 -0.52 -11.49 1.74
CA ASP A 33 0.04 -12.83 1.55
C ASP A 33 0.12 -13.22 0.07
N THR A 34 -0.90 -12.88 -0.72
CA THR A 34 -0.91 -13.14 -2.17
C THR A 34 0.19 -12.35 -2.87
N CYS A 35 0.30 -11.04 -2.62
CA CYS A 35 1.31 -10.20 -3.26
C CYS A 35 2.75 -10.61 -2.86
N VAL A 36 2.97 -10.96 -1.58
CA VAL A 36 4.27 -11.44 -1.10
C VAL A 36 4.60 -12.80 -1.70
N LYS A 37 3.61 -13.69 -1.90
CA LYS A 37 3.83 -14.99 -2.53
C LYS A 37 4.16 -14.86 -4.01
N GLU A 38 3.47 -13.99 -4.73
CA GLU A 38 3.62 -13.84 -6.19
C GLU A 38 4.85 -13.01 -6.58
N PHE A 39 5.18 -11.97 -5.82
CA PHE A 39 6.21 -11.00 -6.18
C PHE A 39 7.39 -10.96 -5.19
N GLY A 40 7.29 -11.67 -4.07
CA GLY A 40 8.25 -11.65 -2.96
C GLY A 40 9.29 -12.77 -2.97
N GLU A 41 9.49 -13.47 -4.09
CA GLU A 41 10.53 -14.49 -4.18
C GLU A 41 11.91 -13.86 -3.88
N GLY A 42 12.66 -14.43 -2.94
CA GLY A 42 13.94 -13.88 -2.48
C GLY A 42 13.87 -12.71 -1.47
N LEU A 43 12.68 -12.35 -0.97
CA LEU A 43 12.45 -11.24 -0.02
C LEU A 43 12.21 -11.68 1.44
N SER A 44 12.81 -12.80 1.88
CA SER A 44 12.60 -13.35 3.24
C SER A 44 12.69 -12.29 4.35
N ASP A 45 13.69 -11.39 4.25
CA ASP A 45 14.00 -10.42 5.30
C ASP A 45 13.13 -9.15 5.22
N ASN A 46 12.35 -8.98 4.14
CA ASN A 46 11.53 -7.80 3.90
C ASN A 46 10.03 -8.04 4.03
N LYS A 47 9.58 -9.27 4.36
CA LYS A 47 8.17 -9.56 4.59
C LYS A 47 7.60 -8.73 5.74
N THR A 48 8.34 -8.64 6.84
CA THR A 48 7.99 -7.80 8.00
C THR A 48 7.86 -6.35 7.58
N TYR A 49 8.83 -5.81 6.81
CA TYR A 49 8.78 -4.45 6.31
C TYR A 49 7.55 -4.17 5.42
N ILE A 50 7.19 -5.10 4.53
CA ILE A 50 6.01 -4.96 3.67
C ILE A 50 4.74 -4.88 4.53
N LYS A 51 4.61 -5.80 5.49
CA LYS A 51 3.44 -5.86 6.37
C LYS A 51 3.32 -4.59 7.23
N GLU A 52 4.38 -4.21 7.93
CA GLU A 52 4.43 -3.02 8.78
C GLU A 52 4.15 -1.76 7.95
N SER A 53 4.76 -1.62 6.77
CA SER A 53 4.52 -0.44 5.92
C SER A 53 3.06 -0.33 5.48
N VAL A 54 2.40 -1.45 5.15
CA VAL A 54 0.99 -1.43 4.76
C VAL A 54 0.10 -1.05 5.95
N GLU A 55 0.37 -1.63 7.13
CA GLU A 55 -0.37 -1.32 8.37
C GLU A 55 -0.19 0.16 8.76
N ASP A 56 1.05 0.65 8.82
CA ASP A 56 1.38 2.03 9.15
C ASP A 56 0.73 3.04 8.17
N ILE A 57 0.72 2.73 6.87
CA ILE A 57 0.09 3.61 5.86
C ILE A 57 -1.43 3.65 6.03
N ILE A 58 -2.06 2.51 6.31
CA ILE A 58 -3.52 2.44 6.50
C ILE A 58 -3.91 3.18 7.79
N ASP A 59 -3.14 3.03 8.86
CA ASP A 59 -3.37 3.73 10.12
C ASP A 59 -3.18 5.25 9.98
N ALA A 60 -2.19 5.68 9.19
CA ALA A 60 -1.93 7.08 8.89
C ALA A 60 -2.79 7.65 7.75
N LEU A 61 -3.64 6.84 7.10
CA LEU A 61 -4.37 7.24 5.90
C LEU A 61 -5.18 8.55 6.08
N PRO A 62 -5.91 8.79 7.18
CA PRO A 62 -6.64 10.04 7.37
C PRO A 62 -5.73 11.29 7.40
N GLU A 63 -4.54 11.16 8.00
CA GLU A 63 -3.57 12.25 8.10
C GLU A 63 -2.89 12.50 6.75
N VAL A 64 -2.47 11.41 6.07
CA VAL A 64 -1.86 11.47 4.74
C VAL A 64 -2.83 12.06 3.71
N ASP A 65 -4.08 11.60 3.70
CA ASP A 65 -5.12 12.09 2.80
C ASP A 65 -5.39 13.59 3.05
N ALA A 66 -5.46 14.02 4.31
CA ALA A 66 -5.65 15.43 4.65
C ALA A 66 -4.49 16.31 4.17
N GLU A 67 -3.24 15.85 4.34
CA GLU A 67 -2.07 16.61 3.88
C GLU A 67 -1.99 16.63 2.34
N ILE A 68 -2.35 15.54 1.65
CA ILE A 68 -2.46 15.53 0.17
C ILE A 68 -3.50 16.56 -0.28
N VAL A 69 -4.70 16.55 0.29
CA VAL A 69 -5.79 17.47 -0.10
C VAL A 69 -5.39 18.92 0.10
N LYS A 70 -4.67 19.23 1.18
CA LYS A 70 -4.17 20.58 1.48
C LYS A 70 -3.23 21.14 0.40
N HIS A 71 -2.52 20.29 -0.34
CA HIS A 71 -1.60 20.72 -1.40
C HIS A 71 -2.12 20.41 -2.81
N ALA A 72 -3.29 19.78 -2.93
CA ALA A 72 -3.87 19.34 -4.21
C ALA A 72 -4.90 20.34 -4.78
N ASP A 73 -4.57 21.64 -4.76
CA ASP A 73 -5.50 22.75 -5.09
C ASP A 73 -6.21 22.59 -6.45
N ASN A 74 -5.50 22.08 -7.46
CA ASN A 74 -6.01 21.95 -8.83
C ASN A 74 -6.32 20.50 -9.24
N TRP A 75 -6.17 19.54 -8.33
CA TRP A 75 -6.41 18.13 -8.63
C TRP A 75 -7.05 17.43 -7.42
N PRO A 76 -8.38 17.54 -7.28
CA PRO A 76 -9.09 16.92 -6.17
C PRO A 76 -8.81 15.41 -6.09
N MET A 77 -8.62 14.89 -4.88
CA MET A 77 -8.35 13.46 -4.68
C MET A 77 -9.44 12.56 -5.29
N ALA A 78 -10.71 12.98 -5.26
CA ALA A 78 -11.81 12.26 -5.91
C ALA A 78 -11.71 12.17 -7.45
N GLN A 79 -10.86 13.00 -8.06
CA GLN A 79 -10.55 13.00 -9.50
C GLN A 79 -9.20 12.33 -9.81
N MET A 80 -8.43 11.94 -8.79
CA MET A 80 -7.26 11.09 -8.99
C MET A 80 -7.78 9.71 -9.37
N THR A 81 -7.68 9.39 -10.65
CA THR A 81 -8.08 8.07 -11.18
C THR A 81 -7.23 6.97 -10.57
N LEU A 82 -7.87 5.84 -10.27
CA LEU A 82 -7.22 4.54 -10.09
C LEU A 82 -6.76 3.96 -11.44
#